data_AF-D0FZD9-F1
#
_entry.id   AF-D0FZD9-F1
#
_cell.length_a   1.000
_cell.length_b   1.000
_cell.length_c   1.000
_cell.angle_alpha   90.00
_cell.angle_beta   90.00
_cell.angle_gamma   90.00
#
_symmetry.space_group_name_H-M   'P 1'
#
loop_
_entity.id
_entity.type
_entity.pdbx_description
1 polymer ?
#
loop_
_entity_poly.entity_id
_entity_poly.type
_entity_poly.pdbx_seq_one_letter_code
_entity_poly.pdbx_strand_id
1 'polypeptide(L)' 'INYLRPDIRRGRFTPEEEKLIISLHGVVGNRWAHIASHLPGR' A
#
# COMPACT_ATOMS: atom_id res chain seq x y z
N ILE A 1 -13.25 -3.01 24.86
CA ILE A 1 -12.80 -1.61 24.71
C ILE A 1 -11.90 -1.57 23.47
N ASN A 2 -12.48 -1.14 22.34
CA ASN A 2 -11.93 -1.22 20.99
C ASN A 2 -11.23 0.10 20.63
N TYR A 3 -9.92 0.08 20.40
CA TYR A 3 -9.12 1.24 19.96
C TYR A 3 -8.48 0.99 18.60
N LEU A 4 -9.28 0.76 17.56
CA LEU A 4 -8.80 0.85 16.20
C LEU A 4 -9.58 1.96 15.51
N ARG A 5 -8.90 3.08 15.27
CA ARG A 5 -9.39 4.19 14.45
C ARG A 5 -10.02 3.62 13.18
N PRO A 6 -11.32 3.87 12.91
CA PRO A 6 -12.01 3.31 11.75
C PRO A 6 -11.51 3.88 10.40
N ASP A 7 -10.73 4.96 10.41
CA ASP A 7 -10.14 5.58 9.22
C ASP A 7 -8.89 4.88 8.68
N ILE A 8 -8.21 4.06 9.49
CA ILE A 8 -7.07 3.27 8.99
C ILE A 8 -7.64 1.98 8.41
N ARG A 9 -7.91 1.98 7.11
CA ARG A 9 -8.21 0.78 6.34
C ARG A 9 -6.99 -0.16 6.33
N ARG A 10 -6.79 -0.91 7.40
CA ARG A 10 -5.99 -2.16 7.42
C ARG A 10 -6.73 -3.27 6.66
N GLY A 11 -7.30 -2.95 5.49
CA GLY A 11 -7.82 -3.95 4.57
C GLY A 11 -6.65 -4.71 3.94
N ARG A 12 -6.91 -5.87 3.35
CA ARG A 12 -5.93 -6.49 2.44
C ARG A 12 -5.64 -5.50 1.30
N PHE A 13 -4.42 -5.52 0.78
CA PHE A 13 -4.17 -4.86 -0.50
C PHE A 13 -5.12 -5.45 -1.53
N THR A 14 -5.71 -4.60 -2.34
CA THR A 14 -6.45 -5.05 -3.50
C THR A 14 -5.49 -5.69 -4.50
N PRO A 15 -5.94 -6.65 -5.33
CA PRO A 15 -5.06 -7.28 -6.31
C PRO A 15 -4.43 -6.27 -7.29
N GLU A 16 -5.08 -5.13 -7.51
CA GLU A 16 -4.52 -4.02 -8.28
C GLU A 16 -3.33 -3.36 -7.56
N GLU A 17 -3.47 -3.09 -6.26
CA GLU A 17 -2.39 -2.53 -5.43
C GLU A 17 -1.21 -3.50 -5.33
N GLU A 18 -1.44 -4.81 -5.14
CA GLU A 18 -0.37 -5.82 -5.12
C GLU A 18 0.40 -5.84 -6.44
N LYS A 19 -0.31 -5.81 -7.57
CA LYS A 19 0.31 -5.78 -8.89
C LYS A 19 1.16 -4.52 -9.07
N LEU A 20 0.67 -3.37 -8.61
CA LEU A 20 1.39 -2.11 -8.65
C LEU A 20 2.65 -2.15 -7.77
N ILE A 21 2.54 -2.70 -6.55
CA ILE A 21 3.67 -2.87 -5.63
C ILE A 21 4.73 -3.76 -6.27
N ILE A 22 4.36 -4.89 -6.86
CA ILE A 22 5.29 -5.82 -7.50
C ILE A 22 5.96 -5.16 -8.72
N SER A 23 5.19 -4.49 -9.57
CA SER A 23 5.72 -3.77 -10.74
C SER A 23 6.66 -2.63 -10.33
N LEU A 24 6.27 -1.80 -9.37
CA LEU A 24 7.09 -0.69 -8.90
C LEU A 24 8.32 -1.19 -8.14
N HIS A 25 8.20 -2.22 -7.30
CA HIS A 25 9.34 -2.82 -6.63
C HIS A 25 10.37 -3.39 -7.62
N GLY A 26 9.92 -3.95 -8.75
CA GLY A 26 10.82 -4.35 -9.84
C GLY A 26 11.56 -3.17 -10.50
N VAL A 27 10.94 -1.98 -10.54
CA VAL A 27 11.50 -0.79 -11.20
C VAL A 27 12.36 0.06 -10.26
N VAL A 28 11.86 0.36 -9.06
CA VAL A 28 12.52 1.26 -8.09
C VAL A 28 13.21 0.52 -6.94
N GLY A 29 13.00 -0.79 -6.79
CA GLY A 29 13.58 -1.61 -5.73
C GLY A 29 12.98 -1.29 -4.36
N ASN A 30 13.86 -1.19 -3.37
CA ASN A 30 13.56 -1.07 -1.93
C ASN A 30 12.96 0.29 -1.52
N ARG A 31 12.46 1.08 -2.48
CA ARG A 31 11.93 2.44 -2.28
C ARG A 31 10.45 2.43 -1.91
N TRP A 32 10.16 1.87 -0.74
CA TRP A 32 8.80 1.75 -0.23
C TRP A 32 8.04 3.08 -0.12
N ALA A 33 8.72 4.18 0.22
CA ALA A 33 8.10 5.51 0.24
C ALA A 33 7.58 5.94 -1.14
N HIS A 34 8.32 5.62 -2.21
CA HIS A 34 7.92 5.91 -3.58
C HIS A 34 6.76 5.01 -4.02
N ILE A 35 6.81 3.72 -3.67
CA ILE A 35 5.74 2.76 -3.95
C ILE A 35 4.44 3.16 -3.24
N ALA A 36 4.52 3.51 -1.95
CA ALA A 36 3.38 3.96 -1.17
C ALA A 36 2.77 5.26 -1.71
N SER A 37 3.60 6.17 -2.25
CA SER A 37 3.12 7.40 -2.90
C SER A 37 2.24 7.12 -4.13
N HIS A 38 2.34 5.92 -4.73
CA HIS A 38 1.51 5.48 -5.86
C HIS A 38 0.26 4.69 -5.43
N LEU A 39 0.06 4.46 -4.12
CA LEU A 39 -1.11 3.78 -3.56
C LEU A 39 -2.05 4.83 -2.96
N PRO A 40 -2.99 5.39 -3.75
CA PRO A 40 -3.88 6.45 -3.27
C PRO A 40 -4.77 5.92 -2.14
N GLY A 41 -4.70 6.55 -0.97
CA GLY A 41 -5.51 6.19 0.20
C GLY A 41 -4.81 5.32 1.25
N ARG A 42 -3.47 5.18 1.16
CA ARG A 42 -2.63 4.56 2.20
C ARG A 42 -1.49 5.48 2.66
#